data_AF-A0AAD1SL26-F1
#
_entry.id   AF-A0AAD1SL26-F1
#
_cell.length_a   1.000
_cell.length_b   1.000
_cell.length_c   1.000
_cell.angle_alpha   90.00
_cell.angle_beta   90.00
_cell.angle_gamma   90.00
#
_symmetry.space_group_name_H-M   'P 1'
#
loop_
_entity.id
_entity.type
_entity.pdbx_description
1 polymer ?
#
loop_
_entity_poly.entity_id
_entity_poly.type
_entity_poly.pdbx_seq_one_letter_code
_entity_poly.pdbx_strand_id
1 'polypeptide(L)'
;MAADFEDYSGSSDDTSLHCPETLGYKRPSKPIQPTAGPPVTTEILTSLLTDLRQSLSTEISQITEEKVKKSWAVVDAKTLNKEDVQKETVFCLDNDEETEIQKDDTIQGFRYGSDIVPFSKVDQEQMKYKTDAKCFMVLGFTRSSQIDRTQFMGNQVVKIFPPKDDEAATVALSALIHALDETDMVAIVRYAYDRRSNPQVGVAFPHVKDKYECLVYVQLPYAEDLRQYLFASLKNNKQFTPTDTQLSAVDNLIDSMCLVHEDEDGFEDLFKPSKIPNPQFQRLFQCLQFKAFNPDEPLPPIEQHLLNMLEMPSEVKARCQTPLQKLKSCFPLQEATKKKAQKTGQDIFEEKNEEPDAKKAKTEDDDFNLMQMADGNITSVGSVSPDKDFRLLVRQKTTNFKDVSNQLINRVNECLEIKQTQYYLKAMKCIKAFRVEAVRMSQVQLFNDFLQSLKAKTEGSKLMEFWEIVVQDDISLITSEESKGSSVTPEEAKLFLTQEEKKTEPISVADEEEDVDDLFDMI
;
A
#
# COMPACT_ATOMS: atom_id res chain seq x y z
N MET A 1 27.85 -63.39 -29.43
CA MET A 1 28.85 -64.02 -30.30
C MET A 1 30.20 -63.65 -29.73
N ALA A 2 30.97 -64.64 -29.31
CA ALA A 2 32.20 -64.49 -28.52
C ALA A 2 33.35 -63.84 -29.31
N ALA A 3 34.24 -63.17 -28.57
CA ALA A 3 35.70 -63.07 -28.75
C ALA A 3 36.14 -61.83 -27.93
N ASP A 4 36.66 -61.99 -26.71
CA ASP A 4 38.04 -62.39 -26.36
C ASP A 4 39.08 -61.42 -26.91
N PHE A 5 39.86 -60.79 -26.02
CA PHE A 5 41.31 -60.96 -25.96
C PHE A 5 41.89 -60.27 -24.72
N GLU A 6 42.53 -61.08 -23.88
CA GLU A 6 43.42 -60.70 -22.80
C GLU A 6 44.77 -60.20 -23.35
N ASP A 7 45.48 -59.33 -22.61
CA ASP A 7 46.74 -59.67 -21.92
C ASP A 7 47.73 -58.49 -21.75
N TYR A 8 48.22 -58.36 -20.50
CA TYR A 8 49.60 -58.09 -20.04
C TYR A 8 50.35 -56.86 -20.59
N SER A 9 51.14 -56.06 -19.87
CA SER A 9 51.81 -56.16 -18.56
C SER A 9 52.60 -54.85 -18.35
N GLY A 10 52.99 -54.52 -17.12
CA GLY A 10 54.05 -53.52 -16.89
C GLY A 10 53.95 -52.80 -15.55
N SER A 11 54.57 -53.37 -14.53
CA SER A 11 54.84 -52.74 -13.22
C SER A 11 55.96 -51.72 -13.32
N SER A 12 55.79 -50.58 -12.65
CA SER A 12 56.87 -49.84 -11.98
C SER A 12 56.24 -49.02 -10.86
N ASP A 13 56.62 -49.31 -9.62
CA ASP A 13 56.30 -48.53 -8.43
C ASP A 13 56.86 -47.11 -8.54
N ASP A 14 56.06 -46.10 -8.17
CA ASP A 14 56.57 -45.04 -7.30
C ASP A 14 55.44 -44.28 -6.59
N THR A 15 55.75 -43.98 -5.33
CA THR A 15 54.90 -43.48 -4.25
C THR A 15 54.23 -42.11 -4.51
N SER A 16 52.96 -41.93 -4.11
CA SER A 16 52.51 -40.79 -3.26
C SER A 16 50.98 -40.69 -3.07
N LEU A 17 50.59 -40.60 -1.79
CA LEU A 17 49.35 -40.05 -1.20
C LEU A 17 47.97 -40.61 -1.59
N HIS A 18 47.48 -41.49 -0.72
CA HIS A 18 46.06 -41.81 -0.51
C HIS A 18 45.27 -40.58 0.01
N CYS A 19 44.23 -40.18 -0.72
CA CYS A 19 43.02 -39.55 -0.16
C CYS A 19 41.89 -40.60 -0.19
N PRO A 20 41.28 -40.99 0.94
CA PRO A 20 40.20 -41.97 0.94
C PRO A 20 38.83 -41.34 0.64
N GLU A 21 38.17 -41.94 -0.35
CA GLU A 21 36.73 -42.24 -0.45
C GLU A 21 35.71 -41.15 -0.11
N THR A 22 35.17 -40.55 -1.16
CA THR A 22 33.86 -39.89 -1.19
C THR A 22 32.74 -40.92 -0.96
N LEU A 23 32.15 -40.90 0.23
CA LEU A 23 30.90 -41.60 0.54
C LEU A 23 29.79 -41.15 -0.43
N GLY A 24 29.40 -42.08 -1.30
CA GLY A 24 28.37 -41.89 -2.31
C GLY A 24 26.99 -41.59 -1.71
N TYR A 25 26.50 -40.37 -1.93
CA TYR A 25 25.09 -40.05 -1.83
C TYR A 25 24.32 -40.76 -2.96
N LYS A 26 23.67 -41.88 -2.63
CA LYS A 26 22.62 -42.46 -3.50
C LYS A 26 21.46 -41.47 -3.58
N ARG A 27 21.27 -40.82 -4.74
CA ARG A 27 20.02 -40.10 -5.06
C ARG A 27 18.85 -41.09 -4.93
N PRO A 28 17.78 -40.78 -4.17
CA PRO A 28 16.57 -41.59 -4.20
C PRO A 28 15.96 -41.52 -5.61
N SER A 29 15.81 -42.67 -6.25
CA SER A 29 15.35 -42.84 -7.63
C SER A 29 13.83 -42.72 -7.82
N LYS A 30 13.12 -42.08 -6.88
CA LYS A 30 11.70 -41.74 -7.02
C LYS A 30 11.45 -40.38 -6.37
N PRO A 31 10.76 -39.43 -7.04
CA PRO A 31 10.28 -38.24 -6.38
C PRO A 31 9.36 -38.68 -5.24
N ILE A 32 9.69 -38.28 -4.01
CA ILE A 32 8.80 -38.41 -2.86
C ILE A 32 7.60 -37.53 -3.22
N GLN A 33 6.50 -38.15 -3.64
CA GLN A 33 5.23 -37.44 -3.76
C GLN A 33 4.92 -36.90 -2.37
N PRO A 34 4.71 -35.58 -2.20
CA PRO A 34 4.23 -35.06 -0.93
C PRO A 34 2.91 -35.76 -0.63
N THR A 35 2.90 -36.60 0.40
CA THR A 35 1.66 -37.16 0.94
C THR A 35 0.85 -35.98 1.46
N ALA A 36 -0.12 -35.54 0.67
CA ALA A 36 -1.13 -34.60 1.13
C ALA A 36 -1.72 -35.21 2.42
N GLY A 37 -1.68 -34.45 3.52
CA GLY A 37 -2.36 -34.86 4.74
C GLY A 37 -3.84 -35.15 4.40
N PRO A 38 -4.46 -36.14 5.05
CA PRO A 38 -5.86 -36.43 4.79
C PRO A 38 -6.70 -35.16 5.01
N PRO A 39 -7.69 -34.87 4.16
CA PRO A 39 -8.56 -33.72 4.38
C PRO A 39 -9.24 -33.86 5.74
N VAL A 40 -9.34 -32.75 6.47
CA VAL A 40 -10.11 -32.70 7.72
C VAL A 40 -11.58 -32.82 7.35
N THR A 41 -12.15 -34.00 7.57
CA THR A 41 -13.58 -34.25 7.37
C THR A 41 -14.37 -33.77 8.58
N THR A 42 -15.51 -33.15 8.35
CA THR A 42 -16.41 -32.75 9.44
C THR A 42 -17.85 -33.01 9.05
N GLU A 43 -18.60 -33.68 9.92
CA GLU A 43 -20.00 -34.00 9.67
C GLU A 43 -20.89 -32.76 9.73
N ILE A 44 -21.74 -32.55 8.72
CA ILE A 44 -22.77 -31.50 8.71
C ILE A 44 -24.12 -32.12 8.39
N LEU A 45 -25.14 -31.72 9.16
CA LEU A 45 -26.52 -32.00 8.79
C LEU A 45 -26.91 -31.06 7.63
N THR A 46 -27.14 -31.65 6.46
CA THR A 46 -27.79 -30.93 5.36
C THR A 46 -29.30 -31.07 5.52
N SER A 47 -30.00 -29.94 5.48
CA SER A 47 -31.46 -29.89 5.50
C SER A 47 -31.94 -29.35 4.16
N LEU A 48 -32.65 -30.18 3.40
CA LEU A 48 -33.05 -29.85 2.04
C LEU A 48 -34.30 -28.95 1.99
N LEU A 49 -35.23 -29.07 2.94
CA LEU A 49 -36.41 -28.19 3.09
C LEU A 49 -36.91 -28.22 4.55
N THR A 50 -37.62 -27.17 5.00
CA THR A 50 -38.20 -27.10 6.36
C THR A 50 -39.23 -28.19 6.65
N ASP A 51 -39.92 -28.70 5.62
CA ASP A 51 -41.00 -29.69 5.77
C ASP A 51 -40.53 -31.14 5.54
N LEU A 52 -39.51 -31.36 4.71
CA LEU A 52 -38.79 -32.63 4.66
C LEU A 52 -37.67 -32.58 5.71
N ARG A 53 -37.95 -33.05 6.94
CA ARG A 53 -36.93 -33.28 7.99
C ARG A 53 -35.99 -34.45 7.65
N GLN A 54 -35.54 -34.55 6.40
CA GLN A 54 -34.50 -35.49 6.02
C GLN A 54 -33.17 -34.77 6.25
N SER A 55 -32.62 -34.99 7.45
CA SER A 55 -31.27 -34.55 7.77
C SER A 55 -30.29 -35.58 7.21
N LEU A 56 -29.52 -35.20 6.21
CA LEU A 56 -28.45 -36.05 5.68
C LEU A 56 -27.16 -35.66 6.39
N SER A 57 -26.42 -36.64 6.91
CA SER A 57 -25.04 -36.36 7.31
C SER A 57 -24.21 -36.17 6.03
N THR A 58 -23.17 -35.34 6.09
CA THR A 58 -22.26 -35.08 4.96
C THR A 58 -20.86 -34.81 5.47
N GLU A 59 -19.84 -35.24 4.73
CA GLU A 59 -18.44 -34.92 4.98
C GLU A 59 -18.01 -33.75 4.11
N ILE A 60 -17.34 -32.76 4.71
CA ILE A 60 -16.73 -31.65 3.97
C ILE A 60 -15.23 -31.85 3.76
N SER A 61 -14.74 -31.47 2.57
CA SER A 61 -13.31 -31.34 2.26
C SER A 61 -13.05 -29.94 1.74
N GLN A 62 -12.10 -29.22 2.36
CA GLN A 62 -11.83 -27.82 2.05
C GLN A 62 -10.57 -27.67 1.19
N ILE A 63 -10.62 -26.75 0.22
CA ILE A 63 -9.46 -26.26 -0.51
C ILE A 63 -9.20 -24.84 0.00
N THR A 64 -8.02 -24.61 0.55
CA THR A 64 -7.62 -23.34 1.15
C THR A 64 -6.24 -22.92 0.66
N GLU A 65 -5.94 -21.63 0.76
CA GLU A 65 -4.58 -21.12 0.59
C GLU A 65 -3.64 -21.72 1.66
N GLU A 66 -2.56 -22.38 1.24
CA GLU A 66 -1.52 -22.86 2.16
C GLU A 66 -0.66 -21.69 2.64
N LYS A 67 -0.52 -21.56 3.95
CA LYS A 67 0.23 -20.48 4.60
C LYS A 67 1.40 -21.02 5.41
N VAL A 68 2.45 -20.22 5.55
CA VAL A 68 3.59 -20.56 6.40
C VAL A 68 3.12 -20.68 7.85
N LYS A 69 3.29 -21.86 8.44
CA LYS A 69 2.79 -22.18 9.80
C LYS A 69 3.65 -21.59 10.92
N LYS A 70 4.90 -21.23 10.62
CA LYS A 70 5.84 -20.64 11.58
C LYS A 70 5.92 -19.13 11.37
N SER A 71 5.96 -18.39 12.47
CA SER A 71 6.21 -16.95 12.48
C SER A 71 7.68 -16.65 12.74
N TRP A 72 8.19 -15.55 12.21
CA TRP A 72 9.50 -15.02 12.56
C TRP A 72 9.47 -14.43 13.97
N ALA A 73 10.30 -14.95 14.86
CA ALA A 73 10.48 -14.37 16.18
C ALA A 73 11.36 -13.13 16.08
N VAL A 74 10.99 -12.06 16.78
CA VAL A 74 11.83 -10.87 16.93
C VAL A 74 12.83 -11.16 18.04
N VAL A 75 14.11 -10.94 17.75
CA VAL A 75 15.24 -11.16 18.67
C VAL A 75 16.16 -9.94 18.64
N ASP A 76 16.92 -9.73 19.70
CA ASP A 76 17.94 -8.68 19.72
C ASP A 76 19.11 -9.05 18.78
N ALA A 77 19.66 -8.07 18.07
CA ALA A 77 20.70 -8.32 17.07
C ALA A 77 22.06 -8.69 17.70
N LYS A 78 22.32 -8.32 18.96
CA LYS A 78 23.57 -8.60 19.65
C LYS A 78 23.50 -9.92 20.41
N THR A 79 22.41 -10.16 21.15
CA THR A 79 22.27 -11.35 21.98
C THR A 79 21.60 -12.52 21.26
N LEU A 80 20.86 -12.25 20.17
CA LEU A 80 20.05 -13.22 19.42
C LEU A 80 18.98 -13.93 20.25
N ASN A 81 18.70 -13.41 21.44
CA ASN A 81 17.70 -13.95 22.36
C ASN A 81 16.39 -13.17 22.22
N LYS A 82 15.29 -13.89 22.45
CA LYS A 82 13.95 -13.30 22.41
C LYS A 82 13.62 -12.61 23.74
N GLU A 83 14.18 -13.12 24.84
CA GLU A 83 13.94 -12.68 26.21
C GLU A 83 14.39 -11.24 26.45
N ASP A 84 15.41 -10.80 25.71
CA ASP A 84 15.96 -9.45 25.77
C ASP A 84 15.07 -8.42 25.04
N VAL A 85 14.07 -8.88 24.27
CA VAL A 85 13.11 -8.03 23.58
C VAL A 85 11.76 -8.09 24.29
N GLN A 86 11.42 -7.02 25.00
CA GLN A 86 10.11 -6.85 25.62
C GLN A 86 9.28 -5.84 24.81
N LYS A 87 8.03 -6.22 24.52
CA LYS A 87 7.07 -5.32 23.87
C LYS A 87 6.18 -4.70 24.93
N GLU A 88 6.37 -3.41 25.16
CA GLU A 88 5.50 -2.60 26.00
C GLU A 88 4.57 -1.77 25.09
N THR A 89 3.32 -1.61 25.51
CA THR A 89 2.34 -0.79 24.80
C THR A 89 1.76 0.20 25.79
N VAL A 90 2.06 1.47 25.56
CA VAL A 90 1.59 2.60 26.35
C VAL A 90 0.43 3.25 25.59
N PHE A 91 -0.60 3.64 26.33
CA PHE A 91 -1.76 4.34 25.79
C PHE A 91 -1.67 5.81 26.20
N CYS A 92 -1.77 6.71 25.23
CA CYS A 92 -1.81 8.15 25.47
C CYS A 92 -3.12 8.72 24.94
N LEU A 93 -3.63 9.76 25.59
CA LEU A 93 -4.71 10.57 25.04
C LEU A 93 -4.22 11.27 23.78
N ASP A 94 -5.09 11.34 22.78
CA ASP A 94 -4.88 12.11 21.55
C ASP A 94 -5.16 13.60 21.82
N ASN A 95 -4.39 14.18 22.74
CA ASN A 95 -4.37 15.59 23.09
C ASN A 95 -2.96 16.16 22.87
N ASP A 96 -2.82 17.48 22.86
CA ASP A 96 -1.51 18.14 22.63
C ASP A 96 -0.44 17.77 23.66
N GLU A 97 -0.85 17.25 24.83
CA GLU A 97 0.03 16.88 25.94
C GLU A 97 0.37 15.38 25.96
N GLU A 98 -0.20 14.57 25.07
CA GLU A 98 -0.08 13.10 24.98
C GLU A 98 -0.14 12.39 26.34
N THR A 99 -1.14 12.72 27.16
CA THR A 99 -1.22 12.26 28.54
C THR A 99 -1.35 10.74 28.62
N GLU A 100 -0.44 10.08 29.33
CA GLU A 100 -0.46 8.62 29.52
C GLU A 100 -1.68 8.17 30.34
N ILE A 101 -2.37 7.14 29.86
CA ILE A 101 -3.54 6.54 30.50
C ILE A 101 -3.32 5.05 30.78
N GLN A 102 -3.92 4.57 31.86
CA GLN A 102 -3.89 3.16 32.20
C GLN A 102 -4.77 2.36 31.25
N LYS A 103 -4.33 1.14 30.93
CA LYS A 103 -5.06 0.24 30.03
C LYS A 103 -6.48 -0.08 30.52
N ASP A 104 -6.66 -0.17 31.84
CA ASP A 104 -7.96 -0.51 32.45
C ASP A 104 -8.96 0.67 32.39
N ASP A 105 -8.46 1.89 32.17
CA ASP A 105 -9.29 3.09 31.96
C ASP A 105 -9.72 3.27 30.50
N THR A 106 -9.42 2.28 29.63
CA THR A 106 -9.83 2.30 28.22
C THR A 106 -11.11 1.48 28.02
N ILE A 107 -12.04 2.02 27.22
CA ILE A 107 -13.21 1.29 26.74
C ILE A 107 -13.16 1.18 25.22
N GLN A 108 -13.61 0.04 24.70
CA GLN A 108 -13.74 -0.12 23.25
C GLN A 108 -14.87 0.77 22.74
N GLY A 109 -14.59 1.58 21.73
CA GLY A 109 -15.57 2.42 21.05
C GLY A 109 -15.73 2.02 19.59
N PHE A 110 -16.93 2.20 19.06
CA PHE A 110 -17.20 2.06 17.63
C PHE A 110 -17.62 3.40 17.06
N ARG A 111 -17.16 3.70 15.84
CA ARG A 111 -17.61 4.88 15.12
C ARG A 111 -18.99 4.60 14.51
N TYR A 112 -19.94 5.46 14.83
CA TYR A 112 -21.27 5.47 14.22
C TYR A 112 -21.50 6.84 13.60
N GLY A 113 -21.14 6.97 12.31
CA GLY A 113 -21.07 8.27 11.65
C GLY A 113 -19.93 9.14 12.20
N SER A 114 -20.27 10.34 12.66
CA SER A 114 -19.33 11.25 13.35
C SER A 114 -19.02 10.82 14.78
N ASP A 115 -19.93 10.08 15.40
CA ASP A 115 -19.93 9.87 16.85
C ASP A 115 -19.13 8.62 17.22
N ILE A 116 -18.52 8.65 18.40
CA ILE A 116 -17.86 7.48 18.99
C ILE A 116 -18.78 6.95 20.09
N VAL A 117 -19.34 5.76 19.86
CA VAL A 117 -20.21 5.09 20.82
C VAL A 117 -19.37 4.12 21.64
N PRO A 118 -19.21 4.33 22.96
CA PRO A 118 -18.53 3.37 23.82
C PRO A 118 -19.37 2.09 23.93
N PHE A 119 -18.75 0.94 23.68
CA PHE A 119 -19.41 -0.35 23.70
C PHE A 119 -18.51 -1.40 24.35
N SER A 120 -18.89 -1.83 25.57
CA SER A 120 -18.07 -2.76 26.34
C SER A 120 -18.02 -4.14 25.68
N LYS A 121 -16.95 -4.90 25.93
CA LYS A 121 -16.83 -6.28 25.44
C LYS A 121 -17.93 -7.20 25.98
N VAL A 122 -18.45 -6.91 27.18
CA VAL A 122 -19.54 -7.68 27.80
C VAL A 122 -20.85 -7.45 27.03
N ASP A 123 -21.17 -6.18 26.74
CA ASP A 123 -22.36 -5.83 25.95
C ASP A 123 -22.24 -6.39 24.53
N GLN A 124 -21.06 -6.32 23.93
CA GLN A 124 -20.79 -6.88 22.61
C GLN A 124 -21.05 -8.39 22.57
N GLU A 125 -20.55 -9.16 23.55
CA GLU A 125 -20.74 -10.62 23.58
C GLU A 125 -22.20 -11.03 23.86
N GLN A 126 -22.96 -10.20 24.58
CA GLN A 126 -24.38 -10.43 24.83
C GLN A 126 -25.26 -10.09 23.62
N MET A 127 -24.98 -8.96 22.96
CA MET A 127 -25.78 -8.46 21.84
C MET A 127 -25.36 -9.00 20.47
N LYS A 128 -24.16 -9.59 20.35
CA LYS A 128 -23.70 -10.20 19.10
C LYS A 128 -24.66 -11.30 18.65
N TYR A 129 -24.96 -11.31 17.35
CA TYR A 129 -25.71 -12.40 16.73
C TYR A 129 -25.02 -13.75 16.96
N LYS A 130 -25.80 -14.73 17.43
CA LYS A 130 -25.33 -16.10 17.70
C LYS A 130 -26.03 -17.05 16.74
N THR A 131 -25.25 -17.95 16.16
CA THR A 131 -25.78 -19.01 15.31
C THR A 131 -26.17 -20.21 16.17
N ASP A 132 -27.39 -20.72 16.03
CA ASP A 132 -27.94 -21.79 16.89
C ASP A 132 -27.12 -23.09 16.83
N ALA A 133 -26.66 -23.45 15.62
CA ALA A 133 -25.90 -24.67 15.37
C ALA A 133 -25.14 -24.59 14.04
N LYS A 134 -24.25 -25.56 13.84
CA LYS A 134 -23.67 -25.87 12.54
C LYS A 134 -24.80 -26.27 11.57
N CYS A 135 -24.81 -25.71 10.36
CA CYS A 135 -25.85 -26.04 9.37
C CYS A 135 -25.35 -25.89 7.93
N PHE A 136 -25.93 -26.71 7.05
CA PHE A 136 -25.84 -26.55 5.60
C PHE A 136 -27.26 -26.68 5.04
N MET A 137 -27.96 -25.54 4.98
CA MET A 137 -29.39 -25.51 4.71
C MET A 137 -29.65 -24.93 3.32
N VAL A 138 -30.35 -25.66 2.47
CA VAL A 138 -30.78 -25.15 1.17
C VAL A 138 -31.87 -24.10 1.39
N LEU A 139 -31.63 -22.89 0.87
CA LEU A 139 -32.58 -21.78 0.88
C LEU A 139 -33.46 -21.79 -0.36
N GLY A 140 -32.93 -22.26 -1.48
CA GLY A 140 -33.65 -22.34 -2.75
C GLY A 140 -32.77 -22.86 -3.87
N PHE A 141 -33.33 -22.95 -5.07
CA PHE A 141 -32.64 -23.38 -6.29
C PHE A 141 -32.77 -22.31 -7.37
N THR A 142 -31.73 -22.17 -8.19
CA THR A 142 -31.75 -21.29 -9.36
C THR A 142 -30.96 -21.89 -10.52
N ARG A 143 -31.08 -21.32 -11.72
CA ARG A 143 -30.29 -21.74 -12.89
C ARG A 143 -28.82 -21.40 -12.68
N SER A 144 -27.93 -22.28 -13.13
CA SER A 144 -26.48 -22.06 -13.11
C SER A 144 -26.10 -20.71 -13.75
N SER A 145 -26.75 -20.35 -14.85
CA SER A 145 -26.52 -19.10 -15.59
C SER A 145 -26.80 -17.80 -14.80
N GLN A 146 -27.52 -17.85 -13.68
CA GLN A 146 -27.77 -16.67 -12.83
C GLN A 146 -26.60 -16.35 -11.90
N ILE A 147 -25.68 -17.30 -11.70
CA ILE A 147 -24.54 -17.14 -10.79
C ILE A 147 -23.28 -16.94 -11.63
N ASP A 148 -22.78 -15.70 -11.60
CA ASP A 148 -21.53 -15.36 -12.26
C ASP A 148 -20.34 -15.71 -11.36
N ARG A 149 -19.31 -16.36 -11.93
CA ARG A 149 -18.07 -16.69 -11.21
C ARG A 149 -17.37 -15.45 -10.62
N THR A 150 -17.55 -14.28 -11.22
CA THR A 150 -17.03 -13.00 -10.71
C THR A 150 -17.63 -12.63 -9.35
N GLN A 151 -18.76 -13.20 -8.98
CA GLN A 151 -19.42 -13.01 -7.68
C GLN A 151 -18.93 -14.01 -6.63
N PHE A 152 -17.98 -14.89 -6.92
CA PHE A 152 -17.48 -15.81 -5.89
C PHE A 152 -16.70 -15.06 -4.81
N MET A 153 -17.02 -15.37 -3.56
CA MET A 153 -16.43 -14.80 -2.36
C MET A 153 -15.81 -15.90 -1.49
N GLY A 154 -15.15 -15.47 -0.41
CA GLY A 154 -14.51 -16.37 0.55
C GLY A 154 -13.08 -16.75 0.16
N ASN A 155 -12.41 -17.41 1.08
CA ASN A 155 -11.00 -17.84 0.97
C ASN A 155 -10.86 -19.37 0.85
N GLN A 156 -11.97 -20.07 0.66
CA GLN A 156 -12.02 -21.52 0.64
C GLN A 156 -13.10 -22.02 -0.33
N VAL A 157 -12.85 -23.19 -0.90
CA VAL A 157 -13.85 -23.96 -1.64
C VAL A 157 -14.16 -25.23 -0.84
N VAL A 158 -15.43 -25.51 -0.61
CA VAL A 158 -15.86 -26.65 0.22
C VAL A 158 -16.50 -27.70 -0.68
N LYS A 159 -15.92 -28.90 -0.73
CA LYS A 159 -16.53 -30.07 -1.36
C LYS A 159 -17.34 -30.83 -0.34
N ILE A 160 -18.53 -31.25 -0.72
CA ILE A 160 -19.50 -31.93 0.14
C ILE A 160 -19.72 -33.34 -0.42
N PHE A 161 -19.45 -34.31 0.43
CA PHE A 161 -19.55 -35.74 0.15
C PHE A 161 -20.59 -36.37 1.08
N PRO A 162 -21.15 -37.54 0.70
CA PRO A 162 -21.91 -38.32 1.65
C PRO A 162 -20.98 -38.94 2.71
N PRO A 163 -21.50 -39.31 3.90
CA PRO A 163 -20.72 -40.01 4.92
C PRO A 163 -20.36 -41.40 4.42
N LYS A 164 -19.16 -41.88 4.77
CA LYS A 164 -18.66 -43.17 4.27
C LYS A 164 -19.52 -44.37 4.67
N ASP A 165 -20.20 -44.29 5.80
CA ASP A 165 -20.96 -45.39 6.40
C ASP A 165 -22.49 -45.27 6.18
N ASP A 166 -22.95 -44.32 5.37
CA ASP A 166 -24.38 -44.07 5.12
C ASP A 166 -24.74 -44.19 3.64
N GLU A 167 -25.18 -45.40 3.26
CA GLU A 167 -25.61 -45.71 1.88
C GLU A 167 -26.88 -44.94 1.49
N ALA A 168 -27.82 -44.74 2.43
CA ALA A 168 -29.04 -44.01 2.16
C ALA A 168 -28.75 -42.52 1.88
N ALA A 169 -27.83 -41.91 2.64
CA ALA A 169 -27.38 -40.55 2.37
C ALA A 169 -26.59 -40.44 1.07
N THR A 170 -25.81 -41.46 0.73
CA THR A 170 -25.07 -41.55 -0.54
C THR A 170 -26.04 -41.51 -1.73
N VAL A 171 -27.06 -42.37 -1.73
CA VAL A 171 -28.06 -42.41 -2.81
C VAL A 171 -28.84 -41.09 -2.90
N ALA A 172 -29.24 -40.51 -1.76
CA ALA A 172 -29.98 -39.26 -1.74
C ALA A 172 -29.18 -38.06 -2.27
N LEU A 173 -27.90 -37.95 -1.88
CA LEU A 173 -27.03 -36.88 -2.35
C LEU A 173 -26.67 -37.06 -3.83
N SER A 174 -26.42 -38.30 -4.27
CA SER A 174 -26.21 -38.66 -5.67
C SER A 174 -27.40 -38.23 -6.54
N ALA A 175 -28.63 -38.60 -6.12
CA ALA A 175 -29.85 -38.21 -6.82
C ALA A 175 -30.01 -36.68 -6.93
N LEU A 176 -29.65 -35.94 -5.88
CA LEU A 176 -29.67 -34.48 -5.91
C LEU A 176 -28.61 -33.91 -6.86
N ILE A 177 -27.38 -34.42 -6.83
CA ILE A 177 -26.29 -33.97 -7.70
C ILE A 177 -26.67 -34.17 -9.17
N HIS A 178 -27.14 -35.38 -9.52
CA HIS A 178 -27.60 -35.69 -10.87
C HIS A 178 -28.80 -34.83 -11.29
N ALA A 179 -29.78 -34.62 -10.41
CA ALA A 179 -30.91 -33.74 -10.72
C ALA A 179 -30.47 -32.29 -11.00
N LEU A 180 -29.51 -31.76 -10.24
CA LEU A 180 -28.96 -30.42 -10.47
C LEU A 180 -28.17 -30.35 -11.78
N ASP A 181 -27.39 -31.38 -12.09
CA ASP A 181 -26.56 -31.46 -13.29
C ASP A 181 -27.42 -31.55 -14.56
N GLU A 182 -28.41 -32.46 -14.57
CA GLU A 182 -29.32 -32.67 -15.70
C GLU A 182 -30.24 -31.48 -15.96
N THR A 183 -30.56 -30.68 -14.94
CA THR A 183 -31.45 -29.52 -15.06
C THR A 183 -30.74 -28.17 -15.21
N ASP A 184 -29.40 -28.15 -15.23
CA ASP A 184 -28.57 -26.92 -15.23
C ASP A 184 -28.94 -25.96 -14.08
N MET A 185 -29.15 -26.53 -12.89
CA MET A 185 -29.57 -25.83 -11.68
C MET A 185 -28.50 -25.92 -10.58
N VAL A 186 -28.53 -24.95 -9.68
CA VAL A 186 -27.66 -24.85 -8.51
C VAL A 186 -28.48 -24.55 -7.27
N ALA A 187 -27.98 -24.94 -6.09
CA ALA A 187 -28.62 -24.68 -4.82
C ALA A 187 -28.02 -23.44 -4.15
N ILE A 188 -28.86 -22.55 -3.64
CA ILE A 188 -28.45 -21.46 -2.75
C ILE A 188 -28.54 -21.97 -1.32
N VAL A 189 -27.46 -21.83 -0.56
CA VAL A 189 -27.29 -22.49 0.73
C VAL A 189 -26.88 -21.49 1.81
N ARG A 190 -27.50 -21.61 2.99
CA ARG A 190 -27.00 -21.05 4.25
C ARG A 190 -26.03 -22.03 4.89
N TYR A 191 -24.77 -21.62 5.01
CA TYR A 191 -23.69 -22.39 5.60
C TYR A 191 -23.22 -21.75 6.91
N ALA A 192 -23.16 -22.54 7.98
CA ALA A 192 -22.52 -22.17 9.22
C ALA A 192 -21.65 -23.33 9.70
N TYR A 193 -20.35 -23.10 9.82
CA TYR A 193 -19.38 -24.13 10.21
C TYR A 193 -19.51 -24.56 11.69
N ASP A 194 -19.74 -23.59 12.58
CA ASP A 194 -20.00 -23.82 13.99
C ASP A 194 -20.85 -22.68 14.60
N ARG A 195 -21.14 -22.75 15.91
CA ARG A 195 -21.92 -21.73 16.64
C ARG A 195 -21.22 -20.37 16.76
N ARG A 196 -19.90 -20.32 16.59
CA ARG A 196 -19.08 -19.10 16.75
C ARG A 196 -18.93 -18.37 15.41
N SER A 197 -19.07 -19.11 14.32
CA SER A 197 -18.97 -18.64 12.96
C SER A 197 -20.20 -17.83 12.57
N ASN A 198 -19.97 -16.74 11.85
CA ASN A 198 -21.04 -16.02 11.21
C ASN A 198 -21.63 -16.89 10.08
N PRO A 199 -22.95 -16.93 9.92
CA PRO A 199 -23.56 -17.65 8.81
C PRO A 199 -23.13 -17.00 7.49
N GLN A 200 -22.92 -17.85 6.48
CA GLN A 200 -22.58 -17.47 5.12
C GLN A 200 -23.71 -17.90 4.21
N VAL A 201 -23.93 -17.12 3.14
CA VAL A 201 -24.75 -17.54 2.02
C VAL A 201 -23.81 -17.88 0.87
N GLY A 202 -24.09 -18.97 0.17
CA GLY A 202 -23.29 -19.39 -0.97
C GLY A 202 -24.07 -20.25 -1.94
N VAL A 203 -23.40 -20.60 -3.03
CA VAL A 203 -23.92 -21.51 -4.05
C VAL A 203 -23.30 -22.89 -3.85
N ALA A 204 -24.10 -23.93 -3.99
CA ALA A 204 -23.68 -25.31 -4.08
C ALA A 204 -24.08 -25.87 -5.44
N PHE A 205 -23.10 -26.28 -6.23
CA PHE A 205 -23.29 -26.75 -7.61
C PHE A 205 -22.71 -28.16 -7.80
N PRO A 206 -23.27 -28.96 -8.72
CA PRO A 206 -22.83 -30.33 -8.96
C PRO A 206 -21.41 -30.38 -9.56
N HIS A 207 -20.63 -31.38 -9.14
CA HIS A 207 -19.32 -31.68 -9.72
C HIS A 207 -19.18 -33.19 -9.88
N VAL A 208 -19.48 -33.67 -11.08
CA VAL A 208 -19.47 -35.09 -11.45
C VAL A 208 -18.14 -35.44 -12.15
N LYS A 209 -17.48 -36.49 -11.68
CA LYS A 209 -16.25 -37.07 -12.28
C LYS A 209 -16.36 -38.59 -12.30
N ASP A 210 -15.56 -39.23 -13.15
CA ASP A 210 -15.55 -40.69 -13.31
C ASP A 210 -15.37 -41.48 -12.00
N LYS A 211 -14.62 -40.91 -11.04
CA LYS A 211 -14.29 -41.56 -9.77
C LYS A 211 -15.17 -41.15 -8.60
N TYR A 212 -15.81 -39.99 -8.68
CA TYR A 212 -16.60 -39.44 -7.58
C TYR A 212 -17.48 -38.31 -8.08
N GLU A 213 -18.55 -38.07 -7.34
CA GLU A 213 -19.39 -36.91 -7.47
C GLU A 213 -19.48 -36.19 -6.13
N CYS A 214 -19.64 -34.86 -6.17
CA CYS A 214 -19.81 -34.05 -4.97
C CYS A 214 -20.56 -32.76 -5.28
N LEU A 215 -21.08 -32.10 -4.25
CA LEU A 215 -21.45 -30.70 -4.36
C LEU A 215 -20.26 -29.82 -4.01
N VAL A 216 -20.05 -28.75 -4.78
CA VAL A 216 -19.03 -27.74 -4.50
C VAL A 216 -19.72 -26.48 -4.01
N TYR A 217 -19.41 -26.08 -2.78
CA TYR A 217 -19.88 -24.86 -2.16
C TYR A 217 -18.83 -23.74 -2.27
N VAL A 218 -19.30 -22.57 -2.69
CA VAL A 218 -18.55 -21.32 -2.72
C VAL A 218 -19.43 -20.20 -2.14
N GLN A 219 -18.85 -19.35 -1.30
CA GLN A 219 -19.56 -18.23 -0.70
C GLN A 219 -19.96 -17.20 -1.77
N LEU A 220 -21.14 -16.59 -1.61
CA LEU A 220 -21.63 -15.48 -2.42
C LEU A 220 -21.60 -14.17 -1.60
N PRO A 221 -21.56 -13.01 -2.26
CA PRO A 221 -21.54 -11.71 -1.61
C PRO A 221 -22.89 -11.41 -0.94
N TYR A 222 -22.82 -10.68 0.17
CA TYR A 222 -23.97 -9.94 0.66
C TYR A 222 -24.14 -8.61 -0.09
N ALA A 223 -25.26 -7.93 0.14
CA ALA A 223 -25.54 -6.66 -0.54
C ALA A 223 -24.46 -5.59 -0.24
N GLU A 224 -23.90 -5.64 0.97
CA GLU A 224 -22.86 -4.74 1.48
C GLU A 224 -21.48 -5.02 0.86
N ASP A 225 -21.26 -6.21 0.31
CA ASP A 225 -20.00 -6.59 -0.33
C ASP A 225 -19.87 -6.06 -1.77
N LEU A 226 -21.01 -5.68 -2.39
CA LEU A 226 -21.06 -5.26 -3.78
C LEU A 226 -20.50 -3.84 -3.96
N ARG A 227 -19.54 -3.68 -4.87
CA ARG A 227 -18.95 -2.39 -5.23
C ARG A 227 -19.40 -1.96 -6.62
N GLN A 228 -20.30 -0.99 -6.67
CA GLN A 228 -20.90 -0.50 -7.92
C GLN A 228 -20.08 0.64 -8.53
N TYR A 229 -18.95 0.29 -9.15
CA TYR A 229 -18.17 1.26 -9.92
C TYR A 229 -18.70 1.39 -11.34
N LEU A 230 -18.88 2.63 -11.79
CA LEU A 230 -19.28 2.94 -13.15
C LEU A 230 -18.04 3.23 -13.99
N PHE A 231 -17.86 2.48 -15.08
CA PHE A 231 -16.78 2.67 -16.04
C PHE A 231 -17.36 3.02 -17.42
N ALA A 232 -16.65 3.86 -18.16
CA ALA A 232 -17.01 4.16 -19.54
C ALA A 232 -16.90 2.91 -20.41
N SER A 233 -17.90 2.68 -21.28
CA SER A 233 -17.87 1.55 -22.21
C SER A 233 -16.76 1.71 -23.24
N LEU A 234 -15.91 0.69 -23.37
CA LEU A 234 -14.85 0.65 -24.39
C LEU A 234 -15.40 0.32 -25.78
N LYS A 235 -16.53 -0.41 -25.88
CA LYS A 235 -17.08 -0.90 -27.16
C LYS A 235 -17.60 0.21 -28.08
N ASN A 236 -18.17 1.27 -27.49
CA ASN A 236 -18.78 2.37 -28.23
C ASN A 236 -17.87 3.61 -28.30
N ASN A 237 -16.61 3.46 -27.91
CA ASN A 237 -15.69 4.59 -27.84
C ASN A 237 -14.92 4.77 -29.16
N LYS A 238 -15.30 5.79 -29.93
CA LYS A 238 -14.67 6.14 -31.21
C LYS A 238 -13.17 6.45 -31.10
N GLN A 239 -12.67 6.79 -29.92
CA GLN A 239 -11.24 7.10 -29.70
C GLN A 239 -10.38 5.84 -29.57
N PHE A 240 -10.96 4.71 -29.17
CA PHE A 240 -10.23 3.47 -28.90
C PHE A 240 -10.69 2.31 -29.78
N THR A 241 -11.36 2.59 -30.90
CA THR A 241 -11.75 1.57 -31.87
C THR A 241 -10.49 1.01 -32.54
N PRO A 242 -10.18 -0.28 -32.40
CA PRO A 242 -9.01 -0.88 -33.02
C PRO A 242 -9.17 -0.96 -34.54
N THR A 243 -8.06 -0.86 -35.27
CA THR A 243 -8.03 -1.10 -36.72
C THR A 243 -8.05 -2.60 -37.04
N ASP A 244 -8.44 -2.98 -38.26
CA ASP A 244 -8.41 -4.39 -38.69
C ASP A 244 -7.00 -5.01 -38.61
N THR A 245 -5.97 -4.18 -38.84
CA THR A 245 -4.56 -4.59 -38.68
C THR A 245 -4.20 -4.89 -37.22
N GLN A 246 -4.75 -4.12 -36.28
CA GLN A 246 -4.56 -4.32 -34.84
C GLN A 246 -5.32 -5.57 -34.37
N LEU A 247 -6.56 -5.76 -34.83
CA LEU A 247 -7.35 -6.96 -34.55
C LEU A 247 -6.62 -8.21 -35.05
N SER A 248 -6.21 -8.24 -36.32
CA SER A 248 -5.45 -9.37 -36.87
C SER A 248 -4.11 -9.61 -36.15
N ALA A 249 -3.43 -8.56 -35.68
CA ALA A 249 -2.20 -8.73 -34.91
C ALA A 249 -2.46 -9.40 -33.54
N VAL A 250 -3.58 -9.08 -32.89
CA VAL A 250 -4.00 -9.73 -31.63
C VAL A 250 -4.49 -11.15 -31.89
N ASP A 251 -5.24 -11.41 -32.96
CA ASP A 251 -5.69 -12.76 -33.31
C ASP A 251 -4.50 -13.71 -33.52
N ASN A 252 -3.51 -13.28 -34.32
CA ASN A 252 -2.27 -14.05 -34.52
C ASN A 252 -1.50 -14.28 -33.22
N LEU A 253 -1.59 -13.35 -32.26
CA LEU A 253 -0.95 -13.52 -30.96
C LEU A 253 -1.67 -14.59 -30.13
N ILE A 254 -3.01 -14.54 -30.07
CA ILE A 254 -3.86 -15.52 -29.36
C ILE A 254 -3.55 -16.93 -29.87
N ASP A 255 -3.54 -17.11 -31.19
CA ASP A 255 -3.25 -18.40 -31.81
C ASP A 255 -1.84 -18.91 -31.46
N SER A 256 -0.84 -18.02 -31.50
CA SER A 256 0.56 -18.39 -31.22
C SER A 256 0.82 -18.72 -29.75
N MET A 257 0.12 -18.06 -28.83
CA MET A 257 0.27 -18.18 -27.38
C MET A 257 -0.70 -19.16 -26.72
N CYS A 258 -1.52 -19.87 -27.51
CA CYS A 258 -2.43 -20.87 -26.96
C CYS A 258 -1.64 -21.97 -26.23
N LEU A 259 -2.01 -22.23 -24.97
CA LEU A 259 -1.40 -23.24 -24.11
C LEU A 259 -2.13 -24.59 -24.16
N VAL A 260 -3.28 -24.62 -24.82
CA VAL A 260 -4.14 -25.80 -24.91
C VAL A 260 -4.21 -26.22 -26.38
N HIS A 261 -3.90 -27.49 -26.64
CA HIS A 261 -3.99 -28.11 -27.95
C HIS A 261 -4.98 -29.26 -27.93
N GLU A 262 -5.73 -29.42 -29.01
CA GLU A 262 -6.59 -30.58 -29.23
C GLU A 262 -5.80 -31.64 -29.99
N ASP A 263 -5.59 -32.79 -29.37
CA ASP A 263 -5.01 -33.99 -29.97
C ASP A 263 -6.10 -35.07 -30.13
N GLU A 264 -5.77 -36.18 -30.81
CA GLU A 264 -6.68 -37.31 -31.06
C GLU A 264 -7.24 -37.93 -29.75
N ASP A 265 -6.52 -37.78 -28.63
CA ASP A 265 -6.89 -38.30 -27.29
C ASP A 265 -7.55 -37.25 -26.37
N GLY A 266 -7.76 -36.01 -26.84
CA GLY A 266 -8.40 -34.93 -26.10
C GLY A 266 -7.56 -33.64 -25.99
N PHE A 267 -7.81 -32.84 -24.96
CA PHE A 267 -7.10 -31.57 -24.76
C PHE A 267 -5.78 -31.77 -23.99
N GLU A 268 -4.65 -31.45 -24.62
CA GLU A 268 -3.36 -31.31 -23.97
C GLU A 268 -3.14 -29.86 -23.50
N ASP A 269 -2.99 -29.67 -22.19
CA ASP A 269 -2.55 -28.41 -21.59
C ASP A 269 -1.03 -28.46 -21.34
N LEU A 270 -0.29 -27.66 -22.10
CA LEU A 270 1.18 -27.55 -22.07
C LEU A 270 1.71 -26.94 -20.76
N PHE A 271 0.88 -26.18 -20.04
CA PHE A 271 1.29 -25.51 -18.82
C PHE A 271 0.19 -25.56 -17.76
N LYS A 272 0.37 -26.41 -16.74
CA LYS A 272 -0.62 -26.72 -15.70
C LYS A 272 -0.30 -26.06 -14.35
N PRO A 273 -0.60 -24.76 -14.13
CA PRO A 273 -0.36 -24.05 -12.87
C PRO A 273 -0.91 -24.75 -11.63
N SER A 274 -2.05 -25.42 -11.74
CA SER A 274 -2.69 -26.12 -10.60
C SER A 274 -1.85 -27.29 -10.05
N LYS A 275 -0.86 -27.78 -10.80
CA LYS A 275 0.09 -28.81 -10.38
C LYS A 275 1.41 -28.23 -9.87
N ILE A 276 1.62 -26.92 -10.02
CA ILE A 276 2.83 -26.24 -9.57
C ILE A 276 2.62 -25.81 -8.11
N PRO A 277 3.46 -26.28 -7.17
CA PRO A 277 3.38 -25.83 -5.78
C PRO A 277 3.80 -24.36 -5.66
N ASN A 278 3.33 -23.65 -4.63
CA ASN A 278 3.73 -22.26 -4.41
C ASN A 278 5.27 -22.16 -4.24
N PRO A 279 5.99 -21.43 -5.13
CA PRO A 279 7.45 -21.30 -5.11
C PRO A 279 8.00 -20.70 -3.81
N GLN A 280 7.19 -19.91 -3.10
CA GLN A 280 7.59 -19.23 -1.88
C GLN A 280 8.11 -20.20 -0.82
N PHE A 281 7.53 -21.40 -0.70
CA PHE A 281 7.97 -22.38 0.30
C PHE A 281 9.36 -22.93 -0.02
N GLN A 282 9.61 -23.32 -1.27
CA GLN A 282 10.94 -23.82 -1.66
C GLN A 282 11.99 -22.71 -1.60
N ARG A 283 11.64 -21.48 -2.00
CA ARG A 283 12.54 -20.33 -1.85
C ARG A 283 12.86 -20.05 -0.38
N LEU A 284 11.86 -20.14 0.51
CA LEU A 284 12.06 -20.00 1.95
C LEU A 284 13.01 -21.09 2.48
N PHE A 285 12.79 -22.35 2.12
CA PHE A 285 13.63 -23.47 2.56
C PHE A 285 15.06 -23.38 2.04
N GLN A 286 15.23 -22.94 0.79
CA GLN A 286 16.55 -22.64 0.21
C GLN A 286 17.29 -21.61 1.06
N CYS A 287 16.66 -20.47 1.36
CA CYS A 287 17.27 -19.41 2.16
C CYS A 287 17.57 -19.87 3.59
N LEU A 288 16.64 -20.59 4.23
CA LEU A 288 16.82 -21.12 5.58
C LEU A 288 17.98 -22.12 5.66
N GLN A 289 18.02 -23.07 4.72
CA GLN A 289 19.10 -24.05 4.65
C GLN A 289 20.44 -23.37 4.43
N PHE A 290 20.52 -22.45 3.46
CA PHE A 290 21.74 -21.73 3.15
C PHE A 290 22.25 -20.92 4.34
N LYS A 291 21.38 -20.12 4.99
CA LYS A 291 21.75 -19.33 6.16
C LYS A 291 22.10 -20.17 7.39
N ALA A 292 21.55 -21.38 7.51
CA ALA A 292 21.91 -22.30 8.59
C ALA A 292 23.34 -22.85 8.45
N PHE A 293 23.82 -23.08 7.22
CA PHE A 293 25.18 -23.58 6.96
C PHE A 293 26.20 -22.46 6.69
N ASN A 294 25.76 -21.31 6.17
CA ASN A 294 26.57 -20.14 5.85
C ASN A 294 25.98 -18.89 6.54
N PRO A 295 26.24 -18.68 7.84
CA PRO A 295 25.61 -17.59 8.61
C PRO A 295 25.98 -16.19 8.08
N ASP A 296 27.26 -15.99 7.75
CA ASP A 296 27.84 -14.70 7.39
C ASP A 296 27.66 -14.33 5.90
N GLU A 297 27.36 -15.30 5.05
CA GLU A 297 27.19 -15.07 3.61
C GLU A 297 25.83 -14.42 3.28
N PRO A 298 25.72 -13.57 2.25
CA PRO A 298 24.44 -12.98 1.86
C PRO A 298 23.42 -14.04 1.41
N LEU A 299 22.15 -13.64 1.24
CA LEU A 299 21.13 -14.57 0.74
C LEU A 299 21.52 -15.16 -0.63
N PRO A 300 21.30 -16.45 -0.85
CA PRO A 300 21.65 -17.07 -2.12
C PRO A 300 20.74 -16.55 -3.23
N PRO A 301 21.19 -16.54 -4.51
CA PRO A 301 20.32 -16.24 -5.63
C PRO A 301 19.17 -17.26 -5.74
N ILE A 302 18.10 -16.90 -6.45
CA ILE A 302 16.99 -17.84 -6.71
C ILE A 302 17.52 -19.00 -7.56
N GLU A 303 17.23 -20.23 -7.14
CA GLU A 303 17.60 -21.40 -7.92
C GLU A 303 16.90 -21.41 -9.28
N GLN A 304 17.66 -21.70 -10.33
CA GLN A 304 17.16 -21.65 -11.72
C GLN A 304 15.98 -22.60 -11.95
N HIS A 305 15.93 -23.74 -11.26
CA HIS A 305 14.81 -24.67 -11.40
C HIS A 305 13.46 -24.06 -10.94
N LEU A 306 13.48 -23.16 -9.94
CA LEU A 306 12.29 -22.43 -9.46
C LEU A 306 11.83 -21.37 -10.47
N LEU A 307 12.76 -20.81 -11.24
CA LEU A 307 12.42 -19.90 -12.33
C LEU A 307 11.86 -20.68 -13.52
N ASN A 308 12.56 -21.75 -13.92
CA ASN A 308 12.18 -22.58 -15.07
C ASN A 308 10.77 -23.18 -14.94
N MET A 309 10.32 -23.53 -13.72
CA MET A 309 8.96 -24.04 -13.53
C MET A 309 7.87 -22.96 -13.69
N LEU A 310 8.22 -21.68 -13.60
CA LEU A 310 7.32 -20.54 -13.76
C LEU A 310 7.43 -19.90 -15.15
N GLU A 311 8.46 -20.25 -15.92
CA GLU A 311 8.67 -19.73 -17.26
C GLU A 311 7.68 -20.33 -18.27
N MET A 312 7.37 -19.54 -19.30
CA MET A 312 6.59 -19.98 -20.44
C MET A 312 7.30 -21.14 -21.16
N PRO A 313 6.57 -22.18 -21.60
CA PRO A 313 7.14 -23.28 -22.39
C PRO A 313 7.93 -22.78 -23.60
N SER A 314 9.08 -23.42 -23.88
CA SER A 314 10.02 -23.01 -24.93
C SER A 314 9.38 -23.01 -26.33
N GLU A 315 8.49 -23.96 -26.60
CA GLU A 315 7.74 -24.07 -27.85
C GLU A 315 6.85 -22.84 -28.08
N VAL A 316 6.08 -22.44 -27.05
CA VAL A 316 5.22 -21.26 -27.09
C VAL A 316 6.05 -19.99 -27.27
N LYS A 317 7.19 -19.89 -26.57
CA LYS A 317 8.14 -18.76 -26.70
C LYS A 317 8.65 -18.58 -28.11
N ALA A 318 8.97 -19.67 -28.80
CA ALA A 318 9.42 -19.64 -30.19
C ALA A 318 8.29 -19.23 -31.14
N ARG A 319 7.08 -19.80 -30.97
CA ARG A 319 5.91 -19.50 -31.82
C ARG A 319 5.48 -18.03 -31.74
N CYS A 320 5.47 -17.44 -30.53
CA CYS A 320 4.91 -16.10 -30.34
C CYS A 320 5.88 -14.95 -30.67
N GLN A 321 7.16 -15.23 -30.96
CA GLN A 321 8.17 -14.19 -31.18
C GLN A 321 7.84 -13.27 -32.36
N THR A 322 7.42 -13.83 -33.50
CA THR A 322 7.06 -13.06 -34.70
C THR A 322 5.75 -12.26 -34.51
N PRO A 323 4.64 -12.86 -34.02
CA PRO A 323 3.42 -12.11 -33.68
C PRO A 323 3.66 -10.96 -32.70
N LEU A 324 4.49 -11.15 -31.66
CA LEU A 324 4.82 -10.09 -30.70
C LEU A 324 5.53 -8.89 -31.34
N GLN A 325 6.47 -9.14 -32.26
CA GLN A 325 7.16 -8.06 -32.98
C GLN A 325 6.18 -7.27 -33.86
N LYS A 326 5.26 -7.96 -34.54
CA LYS A 326 4.19 -7.33 -35.33
C LYS A 326 3.26 -6.51 -34.45
N LEU A 327 2.83 -7.06 -33.31
CA LEU A 327 1.99 -6.36 -32.33
C LEU A 327 2.66 -5.08 -31.84
N LYS A 328 3.94 -5.14 -31.47
CA LYS A 328 4.72 -3.98 -31.03
C LYS A 328 4.75 -2.87 -32.10
N SER A 329 4.79 -3.23 -33.38
CA SER A 329 4.74 -2.27 -34.48
C SER A 329 3.34 -1.65 -34.70
N CYS A 330 2.27 -2.40 -34.44
CA CYS A 330 0.88 -1.96 -34.63
C CYS A 330 0.33 -1.10 -33.48
N PHE A 331 0.94 -1.18 -32.29
CA PHE A 331 0.51 -0.44 -31.10
C PHE A 331 1.65 0.46 -30.59
N PRO A 332 1.74 1.72 -31.07
CA PRO A 332 2.74 2.66 -30.59
C PRO A 332 2.39 3.12 -29.17
N LEU A 333 3.20 2.73 -28.19
CA LEU A 333 3.04 3.11 -26.79
C LEU A 333 4.09 4.16 -26.42
N GLN A 334 3.68 5.22 -25.74
CA GLN A 334 4.57 6.27 -25.20
C GLN A 334 4.44 6.31 -23.68
N GLU A 335 5.58 6.34 -22.99
CA GLU A 335 5.60 6.53 -21.54
C GLU A 335 5.23 7.97 -21.21
N ALA A 336 4.11 8.19 -20.49
CA ALA A 336 3.60 9.52 -20.21
C ALA A 336 4.55 10.37 -19.35
N THR A 337 5.24 9.75 -18.38
CA THR A 337 6.35 10.33 -17.62
C THR A 337 7.13 9.17 -16.96
N LYS A 338 8.46 9.17 -17.05
CA LYS A 338 9.26 8.28 -16.20
C LYS A 338 9.02 8.73 -14.76
N LYS A 339 8.36 7.91 -13.93
CA LYS A 339 8.55 8.02 -12.48
C LYS A 339 10.06 7.99 -12.28
N LYS A 340 10.66 9.07 -11.75
CA LYS A 340 12.06 9.02 -11.31
C LYS A 340 12.14 7.80 -10.41
N ALA A 341 12.88 6.77 -10.81
CA ALA A 341 13.22 5.70 -9.90
C ALA A 341 13.76 6.40 -8.65
N GLN A 342 13.21 6.10 -7.49
CA GLN A 342 13.83 6.52 -6.24
C GLN A 342 15.26 5.99 -6.33
N LYS A 343 16.24 6.90 -6.44
CA LYS A 343 17.64 6.50 -6.41
C LYS A 343 17.84 5.84 -5.07
N THR A 344 17.99 4.52 -5.08
CA THR A 344 18.26 3.75 -3.90
C THR A 344 19.72 3.97 -3.53
N GLY A 345 20.10 3.79 -2.26
CA GLY A 345 21.50 3.93 -1.85
C GLY A 345 22.47 3.11 -2.73
N GLN A 346 22.04 1.94 -3.20
CA GLN A 346 22.79 1.09 -4.14
C GLN A 346 23.14 1.81 -5.45
N ASP A 347 22.19 2.52 -6.06
CA ASP A 347 22.42 3.30 -7.30
C ASP A 347 23.37 4.49 -7.09
N ILE A 348 23.54 4.93 -5.83
CA ILE A 348 24.43 6.06 -5.47
C ILE A 348 25.85 5.57 -5.17
N PHE A 349 25.98 4.37 -4.60
CA PHE A 349 27.27 3.82 -4.16
C PHE A 349 27.93 2.88 -5.17
N GLU A 350 27.20 2.28 -6.12
CA GLU A 350 27.80 1.37 -7.12
C GLU A 350 28.52 2.09 -8.28
N GLU A 351 28.26 3.39 -8.53
CA GLU A 351 28.90 4.14 -9.63
C GLU A 351 30.30 4.73 -9.31
N LYS A 352 30.90 4.48 -8.13
CA LYS A 352 32.24 5.01 -7.81
C LYS A 352 33.16 3.97 -7.16
N ASN A 353 33.66 3.04 -7.98
CA ASN A 353 34.91 2.31 -7.74
C ASN A 353 36.07 2.84 -8.61
N GLU A 354 36.04 4.14 -8.96
CA GLU A 354 37.25 4.87 -9.34
C GLU A 354 37.52 5.89 -8.22
N GLU A 355 38.48 5.57 -7.36
CA GLU A 355 39.00 6.49 -6.34
C GLU A 355 39.71 7.68 -7.03
N PRO A 356 39.31 8.94 -6.78
CA PRO A 356 40.20 10.07 -6.93
C PRO A 356 40.79 10.40 -5.55
N ASP A 357 42.11 10.34 -5.49
CA ASP A 357 42.99 10.64 -4.36
C ASP A 357 42.51 11.81 -3.48
N ALA A 358 42.29 11.52 -2.19
CA ALA A 358 41.77 12.47 -1.22
C ALA A 358 42.84 13.50 -0.80
N LYS A 359 42.76 14.72 -1.34
CA LYS A 359 43.35 15.89 -0.67
C LYS A 359 42.47 16.33 0.49
N LYS A 360 42.97 16.03 1.69
CA LYS A 360 42.46 16.45 3.01
C LYS A 360 41.95 17.90 3.01
N ALA A 361 40.67 18.08 3.33
CA ALA A 361 40.14 19.32 3.89
C ALA A 361 39.57 18.98 5.27
N LYS A 362 40.21 19.49 6.32
CA LYS A 362 39.66 19.55 7.67
C LYS A 362 38.43 20.45 7.64
N THR A 363 37.31 19.97 8.14
CA THR A 363 36.25 20.85 8.66
C THR A 363 35.69 20.24 9.94
N GLU A 364 35.40 21.14 10.85
CA GLU A 364 35.15 20.97 12.27
C GLU A 364 33.78 20.31 12.51
N ASP A 365 33.67 19.67 13.69
CA ASP A 365 32.46 19.04 14.20
C ASP A 365 31.28 20.02 14.19
N ASP A 366 30.29 19.76 13.33
CA ASP A 366 28.98 20.43 13.34
C ASP A 366 27.89 19.35 13.34
N ASP A 367 26.98 19.47 14.31
CA ASP A 367 25.94 18.53 14.69
C ASP A 367 25.14 17.95 13.50
N PHE A 368 25.30 16.65 13.28
CA PHE A 368 24.48 15.85 12.37
C PHE A 368 23.05 15.71 12.94
N ASN A 369 22.11 16.50 12.43
CA ASN A 369 20.72 16.48 12.87
C ASN A 369 19.86 15.62 11.91
N LEU A 370 19.42 14.45 12.39
CA LEU A 370 18.69 13.40 11.64
C LEU A 370 17.33 13.86 11.06
N MET A 371 16.81 15.02 11.48
CA MET A 371 15.55 15.60 10.95
C MET A 371 15.65 16.14 9.51
N GLN A 372 16.85 16.39 8.98
CA GLN A 372 17.00 17.01 7.65
C GLN A 372 16.74 16.06 6.46
N MET A 373 16.61 14.75 6.69
CA MET A 373 16.31 13.78 5.64
C MET A 373 14.80 13.51 5.45
N ALA A 374 13.97 13.93 6.41
CA ALA A 374 12.52 13.72 6.36
C ALA A 374 11.80 14.83 5.55
N ASP A 375 12.32 16.04 5.57
CA ASP A 375 11.83 17.15 4.73
C ASP A 375 12.54 17.09 3.37
N GLY A 376 11.92 16.44 2.40
CA GLY A 376 12.42 16.36 1.03
C GLY A 376 12.86 17.74 0.51
N ASN A 377 13.89 17.76 -0.36
CA ASN A 377 14.51 19.00 -0.90
C ASN A 377 13.49 20.13 -1.15
N ILE A 378 13.41 21.07 -0.20
CA ILE A 378 12.55 22.24 -0.31
C ILE A 378 13.16 23.14 -1.39
N THR A 379 12.47 23.29 -2.52
CA THR A 379 12.93 24.12 -3.65
C THR A 379 12.25 25.50 -3.71
N SER A 380 11.22 25.74 -2.90
CA SER A 380 10.45 26.99 -2.85
C SER A 380 9.79 27.18 -1.48
N VAL A 381 9.50 28.42 -1.09
CA VAL A 381 8.80 28.73 0.18
C VAL A 381 7.35 28.22 0.11
N GLY A 382 6.98 27.28 0.99
CA GLY A 382 5.66 26.66 1.05
C GLY A 382 4.62 27.50 1.82
N SER A 383 3.37 27.04 1.82
CA SER A 383 2.26 27.70 2.54
C SER A 383 2.08 27.20 3.97
N VAL A 384 2.70 26.07 4.34
CA VAL A 384 2.52 25.39 5.64
C VAL A 384 3.43 26.00 6.72
N SER A 385 4.74 26.11 6.47
CA SER A 385 5.74 26.72 7.37
C SER A 385 6.71 27.66 6.64
N PRO A 386 6.21 28.77 6.06
CA PRO A 386 6.99 29.67 5.22
C PRO A 386 8.27 30.24 5.88
N ASP A 387 8.27 30.43 7.20
CA ASP A 387 9.42 30.91 7.97
C ASP A 387 10.57 29.89 8.04
N LYS A 388 10.26 28.60 8.23
CA LYS A 388 11.25 27.51 8.26
C LYS A 388 11.80 27.24 6.87
N ASP A 389 10.92 27.21 5.87
CA ASP A 389 11.28 26.98 4.47
C ASP A 389 12.22 28.09 3.97
N PHE A 390 11.94 29.34 4.33
CA PHE A 390 12.79 30.48 4.01
C PHE A 390 14.20 30.35 4.63
N ARG A 391 14.29 30.03 5.93
CA ARG A 391 15.59 29.85 6.61
C ARG A 391 16.41 28.72 5.99
N LEU A 392 15.76 27.62 5.62
CA LEU A 392 16.43 26.48 4.97
C LEU A 392 16.95 26.85 3.59
N LEU A 393 16.15 27.52 2.76
CA LEU A 393 16.55 27.98 1.42
C LEU A 393 17.70 28.98 1.45
N VAL A 394 17.70 29.91 2.42
CA VAL A 394 18.79 30.87 2.59
C VAL A 394 20.08 30.19 3.06
N ARG A 395 20.00 29.09 3.82
CA ARG A 395 21.18 28.31 4.27
C ARG A 395 21.80 27.45 3.17
N GLN A 396 20.99 26.90 2.28
CA GLN A 396 21.44 25.98 1.23
C GLN A 396 22.24 26.66 0.10
N LYS A 397 22.21 28.01 -0.02
CA LYS A 397 22.90 28.81 -1.06
C LYS A 397 22.61 28.41 -2.52
N THR A 398 21.62 27.56 -2.75
CA THR A 398 21.25 27.03 -4.08
C THR A 398 20.45 28.02 -4.93
N THR A 399 19.82 29.01 -4.31
CA THR A 399 18.96 30.02 -4.97
C THR A 399 19.35 31.44 -4.54
N ASN A 400 19.16 32.40 -5.45
CA ASN A 400 19.49 33.80 -5.19
C ASN A 400 18.60 34.35 -4.05
N PHE A 401 19.21 35.00 -3.05
CA PHE A 401 18.52 35.52 -1.86
C PHE A 401 17.33 36.43 -2.22
N LYS A 402 17.47 37.22 -3.29
CA LYS A 402 16.40 38.11 -3.78
C LYS A 402 15.14 37.35 -4.21
N ASP A 403 15.31 36.21 -4.88
CA ASP A 403 14.19 35.42 -5.40
C ASP A 403 13.45 34.69 -4.27
N VAL A 404 14.21 34.15 -3.31
CA VAL A 404 13.65 33.51 -2.11
C VAL A 404 12.92 34.53 -1.23
N SER A 405 13.46 35.76 -1.13
CA SER A 405 12.80 36.87 -0.41
C SER A 405 11.50 37.28 -1.08
N ASN A 406 11.47 37.39 -2.41
CA ASN A 406 10.24 37.70 -3.15
C ASN A 406 9.15 36.62 -2.98
N GLN A 407 9.55 35.34 -2.94
CA GLN A 407 8.61 34.24 -2.65
C GLN A 407 8.01 34.36 -1.24
N LEU A 408 8.84 34.68 -0.23
CA LEU A 408 8.35 34.92 1.12
C LEU A 408 7.42 36.13 1.19
N ILE A 409 7.76 37.24 0.53
CA ILE A 409 6.94 38.46 0.47
C ILE A 409 5.57 38.19 -0.13
N ASN A 410 5.50 37.42 -1.22
CA ASN A 410 4.22 37.03 -1.84
C ASN A 410 3.37 36.21 -0.86
N ARG A 411 3.99 35.27 -0.12
CA ARG A 411 3.27 34.47 0.87
C ARG A 411 2.80 35.27 2.07
N VAL A 412 3.56 36.27 2.49
CA VAL A 412 3.14 37.23 3.50
C VAL A 412 1.94 38.03 2.99
N ASN A 413 1.95 38.52 1.74
CA ASN A 413 0.80 39.23 1.17
C ASN A 413 -0.45 38.33 1.08
N GLU A 414 -0.33 37.08 0.62
CA GLU A 414 -1.43 36.10 0.59
C GLU A 414 -2.02 35.86 2.00
N CYS A 415 -1.17 35.76 3.03
CA CYS A 415 -1.63 35.62 4.41
C CYS A 415 -2.39 36.87 4.90
N LEU A 416 -2.01 38.06 4.45
CA LEU A 416 -2.66 39.32 4.83
C LEU A 416 -4.00 39.54 4.12
N GLU A 417 -4.24 38.91 2.96
CA GLU A 417 -5.52 38.99 2.24
C GLU A 417 -6.66 38.23 2.93
N ILE A 418 -6.35 37.15 3.67
CA ILE A 418 -7.32 36.26 4.31
C ILE A 418 -7.95 36.88 5.58
N LYS A 419 -7.35 37.95 6.14
CA LYS A 419 -7.89 38.76 7.25
C LYS A 419 -8.34 37.96 8.49
N GLN A 420 -7.56 36.97 8.92
CA GLN A 420 -7.77 36.27 10.19
C GLN A 420 -6.53 36.34 11.07
N THR A 421 -6.73 36.38 12.39
CA THR A 421 -5.68 36.53 13.42
C THR A 421 -4.57 35.47 13.32
N GLN A 422 -4.92 34.23 12.98
CA GLN A 422 -3.94 33.15 12.80
C GLN A 422 -2.95 33.40 11.66
N TYR A 423 -3.40 34.05 10.57
CA TYR A 423 -2.53 34.42 9.45
C TYR A 423 -1.71 35.66 9.74
N TYR A 424 -2.19 36.57 10.59
CA TYR A 424 -1.40 37.70 11.11
C TYR A 424 -0.21 37.21 11.95
N LEU A 425 -0.43 36.26 12.87
CA LEU A 425 0.67 35.66 13.65
C LEU A 425 1.68 34.93 12.76
N LYS A 426 1.20 34.27 11.70
CA LYS A 426 2.05 33.58 10.72
C LYS A 426 2.88 34.55 9.89
N ALA A 427 2.26 35.62 9.37
CA ALA A 427 2.94 36.69 8.67
C ALA A 427 4.02 37.35 9.54
N MET A 428 3.72 37.62 10.82
CA MET A 428 4.69 38.17 11.77
C MET A 428 5.91 37.28 11.98
N LYS A 429 5.72 35.97 12.13
CA LYS A 429 6.83 35.01 12.23
C LYS A 429 7.73 35.05 10.98
N CYS A 430 7.14 35.16 9.79
CA CYS A 430 7.87 35.31 8.54
C CYS A 430 8.67 36.62 8.48
N ILE A 431 8.08 37.74 8.90
CA ILE A 431 8.75 39.05 8.89
C ILE A 431 9.94 39.06 9.86
N LYS A 432 9.78 38.51 11.07
CA LYS A 432 10.87 38.37 12.04
C LYS A 432 12.00 37.48 11.50
N ALA A 433 11.65 36.35 10.87
CA ALA A 433 12.64 35.48 10.22
C ALA A 433 13.36 36.18 9.06
N PHE A 434 12.65 36.98 8.27
CA PHE A 434 13.21 37.74 7.17
C PHE A 434 14.19 38.81 7.66
N ARG A 435 13.86 39.54 8.74
CA ARG A 435 14.74 40.54 9.35
C ARG A 435 16.08 39.94 9.78
N VAL A 436 16.04 38.82 10.52
CA VAL A 436 17.24 38.14 11.03
C VAL A 436 18.16 37.68 9.89
N GLU A 437 17.59 37.06 8.85
CA GLU A 437 18.37 36.56 7.72
C GLU A 437 18.88 37.69 6.81
N ALA A 438 18.13 38.80 6.67
CA ALA A 438 18.58 39.97 5.92
C ALA A 438 19.81 40.65 6.55
N VAL A 439 19.86 40.71 7.89
CA VAL A 439 21.05 41.17 8.62
C VAL A 439 22.22 40.22 8.41
N ARG A 440 21.99 38.90 8.54
CA ARG A 440 23.03 37.88 8.39
C ARG A 440 23.66 37.86 6.99
N MET A 441 22.86 38.09 5.96
CA MET A 441 23.29 38.06 4.54
C MET A 441 23.74 39.43 4.03
N SER A 442 23.75 40.47 4.88
CA SER A 442 24.08 41.87 4.52
C SER A 442 23.22 42.45 3.39
N GLN A 443 22.00 41.93 3.19
CA GLN A 443 21.04 42.41 2.18
C GLN A 443 19.89 43.20 2.84
N VAL A 444 20.28 44.23 3.59
CA VAL A 444 19.40 45.01 4.47
C VAL A 444 18.38 45.85 3.70
N GLN A 445 18.75 46.32 2.51
CA GLN A 445 17.90 47.17 1.66
C GLN A 445 16.60 46.45 1.25
N LEU A 446 16.66 45.14 0.95
CA LEU A 446 15.47 44.36 0.57
C LEU A 446 14.43 44.26 1.69
N PHE A 447 14.88 44.22 2.95
CA PHE A 447 13.99 44.22 4.11
C PHE A 447 13.37 45.60 4.33
N ASN A 448 14.18 46.66 4.28
CA ASN A 448 13.73 48.03 4.50
C ASN A 448 12.73 48.47 3.40
N ASP A 449 13.00 48.16 2.13
CA ASP A 449 12.08 48.42 1.00
C ASP A 449 10.75 47.67 1.15
N PHE A 450 10.80 46.42 1.60
CA PHE A 450 9.61 45.60 1.86
C PHE A 450 8.78 46.19 3.01
N LEU A 451 9.41 46.59 4.12
CA LEU A 451 8.70 47.12 5.28
C LEU A 451 8.06 48.50 4.97
N GLN A 452 8.72 49.33 4.16
CA GLN A 452 8.13 50.58 3.65
C GLN A 452 6.96 50.31 2.70
N SER A 453 7.09 49.35 1.80
CA SER A 453 6.00 48.93 0.90
C SER A 453 4.81 48.35 1.68
N LEU A 454 5.09 47.65 2.79
CA LEU A 454 4.07 47.13 3.69
C LEU A 454 3.33 48.27 4.41
N LYS A 455 4.05 49.27 4.92
CA LYS A 455 3.48 50.48 5.54
C LYS A 455 2.56 51.24 4.58
N ALA A 456 3.02 51.47 3.34
CA ALA A 456 2.24 52.14 2.32
C ALA A 456 0.96 51.37 1.92
N LYS A 457 0.99 50.03 1.96
CA LYS A 457 -0.20 49.19 1.71
C LYS A 457 -1.18 49.15 2.89
N THR A 458 -0.71 49.43 4.10
CA THR A 458 -1.55 49.50 5.30
C THR A 458 -2.18 50.89 5.50
N GLU A 459 -1.56 51.95 5.00
CA GLU A 459 -2.11 53.32 4.99
C GLU A 459 -3.28 53.44 3.99
N GLY A 460 -4.49 53.11 4.44
CA GLY A 460 -5.74 53.26 3.69
C GLY A 460 -6.62 52.01 3.56
N SER A 461 -6.22 50.88 4.14
CA SER A 461 -6.97 49.61 4.10
C SER A 461 -7.41 49.15 5.50
N LYS A 462 -8.32 48.17 5.59
CA LYS A 462 -8.73 47.47 6.83
C LYS A 462 -7.60 46.63 7.48
N LEU A 463 -6.34 46.94 7.17
CA LEU A 463 -5.12 46.28 7.67
C LEU A 463 -4.44 47.08 8.79
N MET A 464 -5.06 48.15 9.30
CA MET A 464 -4.55 48.88 10.46
C MET A 464 -4.39 47.99 11.70
N GLU A 465 -5.30 47.04 11.92
CA GLU A 465 -5.20 46.06 13.02
C GLU A 465 -3.89 45.24 12.94
N PHE A 466 -3.44 44.90 11.74
CA PHE A 466 -2.16 44.21 11.55
C PHE A 466 -0.97 45.14 11.78
N TRP A 467 -1.06 46.41 11.34
CA TRP A 467 -0.01 47.39 11.56
C TRP A 467 0.17 47.72 13.06
N GLU A 468 -0.91 47.79 13.83
CA GLU A 468 -0.86 47.93 15.29
C GLU A 468 -0.11 46.75 15.94
N ILE A 469 -0.31 45.52 15.46
CA ILE A 469 0.43 44.34 15.92
C ILE A 469 1.93 44.46 15.57
N VAL A 470 2.27 44.98 14.39
CA VAL A 470 3.66 45.24 13.98
C VAL A 470 4.33 46.28 14.89
N VAL A 471 3.59 47.33 15.26
CA VAL A 471 4.05 48.38 16.19
C VAL A 471 4.18 47.82 17.62
N GLN A 472 3.25 46.98 18.07
CA GLN A 472 3.30 46.34 19.39
C GLN A 472 4.50 45.40 19.53
N ASP A 473 4.89 44.71 18.46
CA ASP A 473 6.04 43.79 18.42
C ASP A 473 7.39 44.49 18.12
N ASP A 474 7.40 45.83 18.03
CA ASP A 474 8.57 46.70 17.82
C ASP A 474 9.44 46.31 16.60
N ILE A 475 8.80 45.94 15.48
CA ILE A 475 9.50 45.62 14.24
C ILE A 475 9.77 46.91 13.44
N SER A 476 10.92 47.53 13.69
CA SER A 476 11.37 48.72 12.96
C SER A 476 12.23 48.37 11.72
N LEU A 477 12.55 49.40 10.92
CA LEU A 477 13.59 49.34 9.90
C LEU A 477 14.95 48.96 10.54
N ILE A 478 15.79 48.23 9.79
CA ILE A 478 17.14 47.87 10.24
C ILE A 478 18.03 49.12 10.17
N THR A 479 18.66 49.49 11.28
CA THR A 479 19.44 50.73 11.43
C THR A 479 20.89 50.57 10.95
N SER A 480 21.56 51.70 10.76
CA SER A 480 23.00 51.79 10.45
C SER A 480 23.91 51.30 11.57
N GLU A 481 23.41 51.15 12.80
CA GLU A 481 24.12 50.54 13.93
C GLU A 481 24.10 49.00 13.87
N GLU A 482 23.02 48.40 13.36
CA GLU A 482 22.86 46.94 13.28
C GLU A 482 23.56 46.31 12.06
N SER A 483 23.74 47.09 10.98
CA SER A 483 24.44 46.60 9.79
C SER A 483 25.04 47.72 8.95
N LYS A 484 26.29 47.54 8.50
CA LYS A 484 27.07 48.51 7.69
C LYS A 484 26.46 48.81 6.30
N GLY A 485 25.43 48.09 5.89
CA GLY A 485 24.71 48.27 4.62
C GLY A 485 23.42 49.08 4.70
N SER A 486 23.02 49.57 5.89
CA SER A 486 21.82 50.39 6.07
C SER A 486 22.11 51.88 5.99
N SER A 487 21.24 52.61 5.31
CA SER A 487 21.24 54.08 5.24
C SER A 487 20.32 54.74 6.27
N VAL A 488 19.61 53.94 7.09
CA VAL A 488 18.57 54.42 8.02
C VAL A 488 19.16 54.65 9.40
N THR A 489 18.94 55.83 9.97
CA THR A 489 19.41 56.18 11.32
C THR A 489 18.50 55.60 12.43
N PRO A 490 19.00 55.41 13.66
CA PRO A 490 18.19 54.93 14.78
C PRO A 490 16.99 55.84 15.11
N GLU A 491 17.09 57.13 14.82
CA GLU A 491 16.03 58.10 15.00
C GLU A 491 14.93 57.95 13.92
N GLU A 492 15.31 57.72 12.66
CA GLU A 492 14.37 57.45 11.56
C GLU A 492 13.61 56.13 11.75
N ALA A 493 14.25 55.09 12.31
CA ALA A 493 13.59 53.82 12.61
C ALA A 493 12.53 53.95 13.73
N LYS A 494 12.72 54.87 14.67
CA LYS A 494 11.74 55.20 15.73
C LYS A 494 10.61 56.07 15.21
N LEU A 495 10.93 57.09 14.40
CA LEU A 495 9.95 57.94 13.72
C LEU A 495 9.05 57.14 12.77
N PHE A 496 9.56 56.06 12.18
CA PHE A 496 8.80 55.17 11.30
C PHE A 496 7.61 54.47 11.98
N LEU A 497 7.65 54.27 13.31
CA LEU A 497 6.60 53.61 14.08
C LEU A 497 5.53 54.57 14.64
N THR A 498 5.81 55.88 14.72
CA THR A 498 4.85 56.90 15.16
C THR A 498 3.89 57.31 14.04
N GLN A 499 2.58 57.23 14.29
CA GLN A 499 1.53 57.74 13.38
C GLN A 499 1.55 59.28 13.36
N GLU A 500 1.51 59.90 12.17
CA GLU A 500 1.30 61.35 12.04
C GLU A 500 -0.15 61.72 12.41
N GLU A 501 -0.34 62.55 13.45
CA GLU A 501 -1.60 63.22 13.74
C GLU A 501 -1.95 64.20 12.62
N LYS A 502 -2.97 63.87 11.80
CA LYS A 502 -3.58 64.86 10.90
C LYS A 502 -4.37 65.90 11.70
N LYS A 503 -3.86 67.13 11.70
CA LYS A 503 -4.54 68.36 12.14
C LYS A 503 -5.91 68.51 11.47
N THR A 504 -6.94 68.66 12.31
CA THR A 504 -8.29 69.15 12.00
C THR A 504 -8.31 70.63 11.64
N GLU A 505 -9.05 70.99 10.59
CA GLU A 505 -9.73 72.29 10.39
C GLU A 505 -10.95 72.08 9.45
N PRO A 506 -11.98 72.96 9.46
CA PRO A 506 -13.26 72.66 10.10
C PRO A 506 -14.43 72.29 9.16
N ILE A 507 -15.46 71.75 9.82
CA ILE A 507 -16.78 71.33 9.33
C ILE A 507 -17.53 72.49 8.64
N SER A 508 -18.03 72.23 7.42
CA SER A 508 -19.16 72.95 6.83
C SER A 508 -20.44 72.13 7.02
N VAL A 509 -21.44 72.76 7.62
CA VAL A 509 -22.77 72.22 7.93
C VAL A 509 -23.70 72.38 6.72
N ALA A 510 -24.43 71.33 6.37
CA ALA A 510 -25.72 71.31 5.65
C ALA A 510 -26.20 69.84 5.60
N ASP A 511 -27.13 69.45 6.48
CA ASP A 511 -28.57 69.21 6.21
C ASP A 511 -28.80 67.68 6.13
N GLU A 512 -29.45 67.06 7.13
CA GLU A 512 -30.90 66.76 7.18
C GLU A 512 -31.25 65.69 6.11
N GLU A 513 -31.73 64.47 6.38
CA GLU A 513 -32.90 63.99 7.15
C GLU A 513 -32.90 62.44 7.19
N GLU A 514 -33.43 61.85 8.30
CA GLU A 514 -34.30 60.64 8.42
C GLU A 514 -33.90 59.27 7.81
N ASP A 515 -34.14 58.07 8.36
CA ASP A 515 -34.90 57.54 9.51
C ASP A 515 -34.34 56.11 9.80
N VAL A 516 -34.00 55.71 11.03
CA VAL A 516 -34.77 54.84 11.96
C VAL A 516 -35.70 53.79 11.31
N ASP A 517 -35.26 52.52 11.30
CA ASP A 517 -35.99 51.22 11.34
C ASP A 517 -34.98 50.16 10.86
N ASP A 518 -34.41 49.26 11.67
CA ASP A 518 -35.05 48.11 12.29
C ASP A 518 -34.17 47.61 13.46
N LEU A 519 -34.60 47.89 14.68
CA LEU A 519 -34.06 47.35 15.92
C LEU A 519 -35.05 46.32 16.49
N PHE A 520 -35.28 45.21 15.78
CA PHE A 520 -35.90 43.95 16.24
C PHE A 520 -35.59 42.93 15.13
N ASP A 521 -34.67 41.98 15.28
CA ASP A 521 -34.92 40.73 15.99
C ASP A 521 -33.60 40.05 16.39
N MET A 522 -33.33 40.02 17.69
CA MET A 522 -32.51 39.00 18.33
C MET A 522 -33.45 38.10 19.14
N ILE A 523 -33.84 36.96 18.55
CA ILE A 523 -34.09 35.68 19.25
C ILE A 523 -33.53 34.58 18.35
#